data_AF-A0A7V5FU97-F1
#
_entry.id   AF-A0A7V5FU97-F1
#
_cell.length_a   1.000
_cell.length_b   1.000
_cell.length_c   1.000
_cell.angle_alpha   90.00
_cell.angle_beta   90.00
_cell.angle_gamma   90.00
#
_symmetry.space_group_name_H-M   'P 1'
#
loop_
_entity.id
_entity.type
_entity.pdbx_description
1 polymer ?
#
loop_
_entity_poly.entity_id
_entity_poly.type
_entity_poly.pdbx_seq_one_letter_code
_entity_poly.pdbx_strand_id
1 'polypeptide(L)'
;MKKIGLLFLGTFLLGAGVAYFFLRAPVTATDTAYAEYLPADTLAIMSLRDLSGLTDLFPGTALGHFLSKETMAAILNDMQVGAEAVVDYEKSCDQVFSVLHNPAFRMVFGDDVELAWLTVDPEKMSADPQEFIEQSLIILATTTSGKALETFAHALLHKDVDTIKSGDLELTRIRLDAGNHVYAYSEGSRLLLALDPVVISRCVAVKDTGNTLQQEKNFIAAVELWQASSLQKTYSREFVQLDRLSPYLGRAKDKDLRQVGRYLQGMEFVASTGGRIAGGWKVESTGRYSYDELDPAVREVIDAKSDKNTNLHLLLGNPLFYSWSSSLGVSNLLQGLSATDAAEYKKLDRRLQKEFDLSLAQITGAFGPQYGMVLKKIVQGGLFPLPRIVLFVQIRDHKVAGALLDRIRQKAADRGMKGAQTEQVGPYTLYSWALLPGEATQPAFVLTTDMLYFANGPSSLKQVLDMEKDRARLPEQVAAKLGAPLADQVRQANNGAFIFWPDRFAAQVKGAADWLAGIVAASQGKSIARLKDELLLLMQSTEKAVLVSDIFVDHGRAMMTFKEKKKKEAAVR
;
A
#
# COMPACT_ATOMS: atom_id res chain seq x y z
N MET A 1 2.30 13.23 22.73
CA MET A 1 2.69 12.00 22.01
C MET A 1 1.63 11.48 21.03
N LYS A 2 0.33 11.38 21.38
CA LYS A 2 -0.73 10.98 20.41
C LYS A 2 -0.82 11.88 19.16
N LYS A 3 -0.53 13.19 19.28
CA LYS A 3 -0.58 14.15 18.17
C LYS A 3 0.58 14.02 17.17
N ILE A 4 1.78 13.62 17.62
CA ILE A 4 2.97 13.43 16.77
C ILE A 4 2.95 12.05 16.10
N GLY A 5 2.44 11.03 16.80
CA GLY A 5 2.15 9.72 16.19
C GLY A 5 1.03 9.79 15.15
N LEU A 6 -0.03 10.60 15.38
CA LEU A 6 -1.04 10.90 14.36
C LEU A 6 -0.50 11.81 13.25
N LEU A 7 0.51 12.64 13.50
CA LEU A 7 1.16 13.43 12.46
C LEU A 7 2.04 12.54 11.59
N PHE A 8 2.86 11.64 12.13
CA PHE A 8 3.66 10.71 11.33
C PHE A 8 2.80 9.63 10.65
N LEU A 9 1.86 9.01 11.36
CA LEU A 9 0.92 8.07 10.75
C LEU A 9 -0.01 8.79 9.77
N GLY A 10 -0.35 10.05 10.06
CA GLY A 10 -1.08 10.95 9.18
C GLY A 10 -0.28 11.36 7.96
N THR A 11 1.02 11.64 8.07
CA THR A 11 1.93 12.01 6.96
C THR A 11 2.41 10.79 6.20
N PHE A 12 2.34 9.58 6.78
CA PHE A 12 2.62 8.31 6.09
C PHE A 12 1.37 7.74 5.42
N LEU A 13 0.17 7.88 6.02
CA LEU A 13 -1.12 7.54 5.40
C LEU A 13 -1.59 8.62 4.43
N LEU A 14 -1.35 9.90 4.72
CA LEU A 14 -1.39 10.97 3.74
C LEU A 14 -0.27 10.74 2.76
N GLY A 15 0.97 10.44 3.12
CA GLY A 15 2.05 10.15 2.17
C GLY A 15 1.73 9.04 1.17
N ALA A 16 1.13 7.93 1.62
CA ALA A 16 0.65 6.84 0.76
C ALA A 16 -0.65 7.18 0.02
N GLY A 17 -1.55 7.96 0.64
CA GLY A 17 -2.79 8.46 0.02
C GLY A 17 -2.56 9.59 -0.99
N VAL A 18 -1.54 10.41 -0.76
CA VAL A 18 -0.93 11.47 -1.56
C VAL A 18 -0.16 10.78 -2.68
N ALA A 19 0.72 9.82 -2.41
CA ALA A 19 1.37 9.03 -3.46
C ALA A 19 0.38 8.28 -4.36
N TYR A 20 -0.77 7.81 -3.84
CA TYR A 20 -1.86 7.20 -4.63
C TYR A 20 -2.65 8.22 -5.47
N PHE A 21 -2.67 9.48 -5.06
CA PHE A 21 -3.55 10.52 -5.60
C PHE A 21 -2.82 11.57 -6.45
N PHE A 22 -1.55 11.81 -6.17
CA PHE A 22 -0.63 12.69 -6.88
C PHE A 22 -0.16 12.06 -8.19
N LEU A 23 -0.91 11.12 -8.75
CA LEU A 23 -0.56 10.35 -9.93
C LEU A 23 -1.31 10.83 -11.18
N ARG A 24 -1.82 12.07 -11.33
CA ARG A 24 -2.87 12.37 -12.36
C ARG A 24 -2.68 13.39 -13.51
N ALA A 25 -1.50 13.96 -13.78
CA ALA A 25 -1.29 15.11 -14.71
C ALA A 25 -0.43 14.93 -16.01
N PRO A 26 0.06 15.91 -16.80
CA PRO A 26 1.01 15.73 -17.96
C PRO A 26 2.34 16.56 -17.87
N VAL A 27 3.57 16.05 -18.15
CA VAL A 27 4.96 16.65 -18.09
C VAL A 27 6.07 15.56 -18.05
N THR A 28 7.22 15.87 -18.63
CA THR A 28 8.45 15.05 -18.76
C THR A 28 9.69 15.82 -18.27
N ALA A 29 10.40 15.33 -17.25
CA ALA A 29 11.85 15.55 -17.06
C ALA A 29 12.42 14.63 -15.94
N THR A 30 13.67 14.19 -16.11
CA THR A 30 14.45 13.34 -15.18
C THR A 30 15.42 14.16 -14.33
N ASP A 31 15.01 15.34 -13.89
CA ASP A 31 15.91 16.21 -13.14
C ASP A 31 16.18 15.65 -11.73
N THR A 32 17.45 15.35 -11.46
CA THR A 32 17.96 14.82 -10.18
C THR A 32 18.99 15.76 -9.56
N ALA A 33 19.14 16.98 -10.08
CA ALA A 33 20.15 17.92 -9.58
C ALA A 33 19.90 18.38 -8.13
N TYR A 34 18.71 18.15 -7.58
CA TYR A 34 18.46 18.31 -6.14
C TYR A 34 19.39 17.42 -5.29
N ALA A 35 19.83 16.27 -5.81
CA ALA A 35 20.66 15.31 -5.08
C ALA A 35 22.09 15.82 -4.85
N GLU A 36 22.53 16.88 -5.54
CA GLU A 36 23.82 17.55 -5.31
C GLU A 36 23.85 18.32 -3.98
N TYR A 37 22.67 18.74 -3.48
CA TYR A 37 22.54 19.45 -2.21
C TYR A 37 22.31 18.49 -1.03
N LEU A 38 22.05 17.22 -1.30
CA LEU A 38 21.70 16.26 -0.28
C LEU A 38 22.94 15.48 0.16
N PRO A 39 23.18 15.32 1.48
CA PRO A 39 24.19 14.39 2.00
C PRO A 39 24.03 12.98 1.45
N ALA A 40 25.15 12.29 1.21
CA ALA A 40 25.15 10.89 0.77
C ALA A 40 24.42 9.94 1.74
N ASP A 41 24.29 10.30 3.02
CA ASP A 41 23.56 9.56 4.04
C ASP A 41 22.11 10.02 4.22
N THR A 42 21.50 10.65 3.21
CA THR A 42 20.07 11.00 3.24
C THR A 42 19.20 9.76 3.38
N LEU A 43 18.32 9.73 4.39
CA LEU A 43 17.50 8.56 4.74
C LEU A 43 16.38 8.30 3.74
N ALA A 44 15.72 9.35 3.26
CA ALA A 44 14.62 9.19 2.31
C ALA A 44 14.39 10.45 1.47
N ILE A 45 13.81 10.26 0.28
CA ILE A 45 13.30 11.31 -0.59
C ILE A 45 11.92 10.92 -1.11
N MET A 46 11.03 11.90 -1.12
CA MET A 46 9.81 11.89 -1.90
C MET A 46 9.84 13.07 -2.87
N SER A 47 9.90 12.79 -4.17
CA SER A 47 9.79 13.80 -5.22
C SER A 47 8.36 13.81 -5.77
N LEU A 48 7.76 14.99 -5.82
CA LEU A 48 6.52 15.28 -6.52
C LEU A 48 6.84 16.08 -7.77
N ARG A 49 6.25 15.68 -8.91
CA ARG A 49 6.48 16.28 -10.22
C ARG A 49 5.18 16.78 -10.83
N ASP A 50 5.25 17.92 -11.51
CA ASP A 50 4.10 18.65 -12.07
C ASP A 50 2.98 18.91 -11.06
N LEU A 51 3.31 19.63 -9.99
CA LEU A 51 2.34 20.10 -9.01
C LEU A 51 1.20 20.87 -9.67
N SER A 52 1.47 21.73 -10.65
CA SER A 52 0.44 22.50 -11.36
C SER A 52 -0.60 21.60 -12.01
N GLY A 53 -0.17 20.69 -12.89
CA GLY A 53 -1.11 19.79 -13.54
C GLY A 53 -1.80 18.85 -12.54
N LEU A 54 -1.12 18.45 -11.45
CA LEU A 54 -1.73 17.64 -10.40
C LEU A 54 -2.87 18.39 -9.73
N THR A 55 -2.64 19.63 -9.32
CA THR A 55 -3.66 20.47 -8.66
C THR A 55 -4.86 20.74 -9.54
N ASP A 56 -4.66 20.92 -10.84
CA ASP A 56 -5.75 21.26 -11.77
C ASP A 56 -6.59 20.02 -12.13
N LEU A 57 -5.99 18.83 -12.21
CA LEU A 57 -6.70 17.62 -12.66
C LEU A 57 -7.35 16.83 -11.53
N PHE A 58 -6.77 16.88 -10.34
CA PHE A 58 -7.17 16.12 -9.18
C PHE A 58 -8.65 16.33 -8.77
N PRO A 59 -9.18 17.56 -8.69
CA PRO A 59 -10.60 17.77 -8.36
C PRO A 59 -11.55 17.12 -9.36
N GLY A 60 -11.14 17.02 -10.64
CA GLY A 60 -11.93 16.41 -11.71
C GLY A 60 -11.95 14.88 -11.70
N THR A 61 -11.30 14.24 -10.71
CA THR A 61 -11.15 12.79 -10.64
C THR A 61 -12.14 12.18 -9.65
N ALA A 62 -12.47 10.90 -9.80
CA ALA A 62 -13.39 10.25 -8.86
C ALA A 62 -12.88 10.27 -7.41
N LEU A 63 -11.55 10.15 -7.21
CA LEU A 63 -10.95 10.26 -5.89
C LEU A 63 -10.96 11.70 -5.36
N GLY A 64 -10.73 12.70 -6.21
CA GLY A 64 -10.79 14.09 -5.78
C GLY A 64 -12.20 14.59 -5.55
N HIS A 65 -13.19 14.09 -6.29
CA HIS A 65 -14.59 14.28 -5.94
C HIS A 65 -14.91 13.63 -4.59
N PHE A 66 -14.47 12.38 -4.36
CA PHE A 66 -14.68 11.66 -3.11
C PHE A 66 -14.08 12.40 -1.90
N LEU A 67 -12.84 12.90 -2.04
CA LEU A 67 -12.11 13.64 -1.00
C LEU A 67 -12.41 15.14 -0.98
N SER A 68 -13.29 15.64 -1.86
CA SER A 68 -13.63 17.05 -1.89
C SER A 68 -14.25 17.47 -0.55
N LYS A 69 -14.07 18.75 -0.23
CA LYS A 69 -14.62 19.37 0.98
C LYS A 69 -16.12 19.11 1.07
N GLU A 70 -16.84 19.36 -0.02
CA GLU A 70 -18.29 19.23 -0.12
C GLU A 70 -18.75 17.77 0.08
N THR A 71 -18.11 16.82 -0.60
CA THR A 71 -18.47 15.40 -0.51
C THR A 71 -18.19 14.83 0.87
N MET A 72 -17.01 15.08 1.43
CA MET A 72 -16.64 14.56 2.75
C MET A 72 -17.42 15.22 3.86
N ALA A 73 -17.66 16.53 3.82
CA ALA A 73 -18.53 17.20 4.80
C ALA A 73 -19.93 16.58 4.80
N ALA A 74 -20.50 16.34 3.61
CA ALA A 74 -21.80 15.66 3.50
C ALA A 74 -21.78 14.22 4.04
N ILE A 75 -20.72 13.45 3.77
CA ILE A 75 -20.54 12.10 4.33
C ILE A 75 -20.47 12.13 5.86
N LEU A 76 -19.64 13.01 6.43
CA LEU A 76 -19.43 13.11 7.87
C LEU A 76 -20.71 13.57 8.59
N ASN A 77 -21.47 14.50 7.98
CA ASN A 77 -22.76 14.94 8.48
C ASN A 77 -23.80 13.81 8.50
N ASP A 78 -23.91 13.02 7.41
CA ASP A 78 -24.80 11.84 7.35
C ASP A 78 -24.48 10.81 8.45
N MET A 79 -23.19 10.66 8.77
CA MET A 79 -22.69 9.77 9.82
C MET A 79 -22.80 10.36 11.24
N GLN A 80 -23.35 11.57 11.37
CA GLN A 80 -23.47 12.32 12.63
C GLN A 80 -22.13 12.44 13.36
N VAL A 81 -21.06 12.69 12.61
CA VAL A 81 -19.77 13.06 13.18
C VAL A 81 -19.90 14.45 13.80
N GLY A 82 -19.21 14.71 14.91
CA GLY A 82 -19.28 16.00 15.60
C GLY A 82 -18.85 17.15 14.69
N ALA A 83 -19.53 18.29 14.80
CA ALA A 83 -19.30 19.46 13.95
C ALA A 83 -17.84 19.95 13.97
N GLU A 84 -17.15 19.81 15.11
CA GLU A 84 -15.72 20.14 15.25
C GLU A 84 -14.86 19.34 14.26
N ALA A 85 -15.08 18.04 14.12
CA ALA A 85 -14.30 17.21 13.20
C ALA A 85 -14.60 17.52 11.72
N VAL A 86 -15.82 17.95 11.40
CA VAL A 86 -16.17 18.42 10.05
C VAL A 86 -15.45 19.72 9.75
N VAL A 87 -15.50 20.70 10.67
CA VAL A 87 -14.80 21.98 10.55
C VAL A 87 -13.29 21.78 10.45
N ASP A 88 -12.71 20.87 11.23
CA ASP A 88 -11.29 20.54 11.17
C ASP A 88 -10.89 19.94 9.81
N TYR A 89 -11.73 19.07 9.24
CA TYR A 89 -11.52 18.52 7.90
C TYR A 89 -11.58 19.60 6.83
N GLU A 90 -12.63 20.44 6.88
CA GLU A 90 -12.83 21.54 5.95
C GLU A 90 -11.65 22.53 5.99
N LYS A 91 -11.23 22.91 7.19
CA LYS A 91 -10.08 23.79 7.41
C LYS A 91 -8.80 23.18 6.85
N SER A 92 -8.57 21.88 7.05
CA SER A 92 -7.41 21.18 6.52
C SER A 92 -7.41 21.17 4.98
N CYS A 93 -8.57 20.93 4.37
CA CYS A 93 -8.74 21.01 2.92
C CYS A 93 -8.46 22.42 2.41
N ASP A 94 -9.08 23.44 3.02
CA ASP A 94 -8.89 24.85 2.62
C ASP A 94 -7.42 25.27 2.73
N GLN A 95 -6.72 24.84 3.78
CA GLN A 95 -5.28 25.10 3.96
C GLN A 95 -4.45 24.49 2.83
N VAL A 96 -4.68 23.22 2.50
CA VAL A 96 -3.95 22.54 1.41
C VAL A 96 -4.29 23.17 0.06
N PHE A 97 -5.56 23.35 -0.26
CA PHE A 97 -6.01 23.91 -1.53
C PHE A 97 -5.58 25.35 -1.72
N SER A 98 -5.67 26.20 -0.69
CA SER A 98 -5.23 27.60 -0.76
C SER A 98 -3.74 27.72 -1.03
N VAL A 99 -2.90 26.88 -0.41
CA VAL A 99 -1.46 26.84 -0.68
C VAL A 99 -1.20 26.41 -2.13
N LEU A 100 -1.82 25.32 -2.58
CA LEU A 100 -1.60 24.75 -3.91
C LEU A 100 -2.12 25.63 -5.07
N HIS A 101 -3.16 26.42 -4.85
CA HIS A 101 -3.72 27.35 -5.85
C HIS A 101 -3.15 28.77 -5.73
N ASN A 102 -2.29 29.04 -4.76
CA ASN A 102 -1.68 30.35 -4.61
C ASN A 102 -0.67 30.58 -5.75
N PRO A 103 -0.87 31.59 -6.62
CA PRO A 103 0.05 31.86 -7.74
C PRO A 103 1.48 32.13 -7.27
N ALA A 104 1.62 32.75 -6.09
CA ALA A 104 2.92 33.03 -5.50
C ALA A 104 3.60 31.71 -5.05
N PHE A 105 2.84 30.74 -4.52
CA PHE A 105 3.37 29.43 -4.16
C PHE A 105 3.88 28.71 -5.41
N ARG A 106 3.09 28.68 -6.49
CA ARG A 106 3.51 28.09 -7.77
C ARG A 106 4.75 28.78 -8.36
N MET A 107 4.88 30.11 -8.19
CA MET A 107 6.07 30.84 -8.64
C MET A 107 7.35 30.42 -7.87
N VAL A 108 7.23 30.14 -6.58
CA VAL A 108 8.36 29.81 -5.69
C VAL A 108 8.75 28.34 -5.78
N PHE A 109 7.77 27.45 -5.68
CA PHE A 109 8.01 26.01 -5.62
C PHE A 109 8.05 25.37 -7.01
N GLY A 110 7.66 26.13 -8.04
CA GLY A 110 7.55 25.65 -9.42
C GLY A 110 6.65 24.42 -9.53
N ASP A 111 6.99 23.57 -10.49
CA ASP A 111 6.24 22.34 -10.77
C ASP A 111 6.81 21.12 -10.04
N ASP A 112 8.03 21.20 -9.51
CA ASP A 112 8.75 20.06 -8.94
C ASP A 112 9.23 20.36 -7.53
N VAL A 113 8.89 19.49 -6.59
CA VAL A 113 9.25 19.60 -5.17
C VAL A 113 9.76 18.26 -4.65
N GLU A 114 10.84 18.31 -3.91
CA GLU A 114 11.41 17.18 -3.20
C GLU A 114 11.37 17.42 -1.69
N LEU A 115 10.82 16.45 -0.96
CA LEU A 115 10.96 16.36 0.49
C LEU A 115 12.05 15.33 0.79
N ALA A 116 13.11 15.75 1.48
CA ALA A 116 14.18 14.87 1.91
C ALA A 116 14.21 14.75 3.43
N TRP A 117 14.41 13.51 3.89
CA TRP A 117 14.67 13.17 5.28
C TRP A 117 16.16 12.88 5.45
N LEU A 118 16.84 13.75 6.17
CA LEU A 118 18.26 13.73 6.42
C LEU A 118 18.60 12.97 7.70
N THR A 119 19.81 12.42 7.73
CA THR A 119 20.39 11.81 8.92
C THR A 119 20.66 12.88 9.99
N VAL A 120 20.21 12.61 11.22
CA VAL A 120 20.53 13.36 12.45
C VAL A 120 20.89 12.38 13.56
N ASP A 121 21.35 12.84 14.73
CA ASP A 121 21.65 11.92 15.84
C ASP A 121 20.40 11.08 16.22
N PRO A 122 20.45 9.73 16.10
CA PRO A 122 19.33 8.85 16.46
C PRO A 122 18.87 9.01 17.91
N GLU A 123 19.74 9.41 18.84
CA GLU A 123 19.37 9.62 20.24
C GLU A 123 18.39 10.80 20.39
N LYS A 124 18.45 11.80 19.49
CA LYS A 124 17.50 12.92 19.47
C LYS A 124 16.08 12.49 19.19
N MET A 125 15.87 11.47 18.35
CA MET A 125 14.51 10.96 18.05
C MET A 125 13.78 10.53 19.32
N SER A 126 14.51 9.97 20.28
CA SER A 126 13.98 9.49 21.55
C SER A 126 13.91 10.59 22.61
N ALA A 127 14.84 11.54 22.61
CA ALA A 127 14.94 12.62 23.58
C ALA A 127 13.95 13.77 23.28
N ASP A 128 13.96 14.26 22.05
CA ASP A 128 13.10 15.34 21.57
C ASP A 128 12.64 15.06 20.12
N PRO A 129 11.47 14.40 19.94
CA PRO A 129 10.94 14.09 18.63
C PRO A 129 10.63 15.33 17.78
N GLN A 130 10.36 16.49 18.39
CA GLN A 130 10.04 17.70 17.65
C GLN A 130 11.33 18.31 17.07
N GLU A 131 12.35 18.50 17.90
CA GLU A 131 13.66 18.97 17.45
C GLU A 131 14.25 18.03 16.39
N PHE A 132 14.07 16.72 16.56
CA PHE A 132 14.47 15.72 15.56
C PHE A 132 13.82 15.99 14.19
N ILE A 133 12.52 16.27 14.13
CA ILE A 133 11.82 16.57 12.86
C ILE A 133 12.38 17.86 12.25
N GLU A 134 12.50 18.91 13.06
CA GLU A 134 12.97 20.23 12.61
C GLU A 134 14.38 20.18 12.00
N GLN A 135 15.26 19.33 12.55
CA GLN A 135 16.64 19.13 12.09
C GLN A 135 16.81 18.08 10.98
N SER A 136 15.77 17.30 10.69
CA SER A 136 15.88 16.17 9.76
C SER A 136 15.13 16.38 8.45
N LEU A 137 14.28 17.40 8.33
CA LEU A 137 13.52 17.63 7.10
C LEU A 137 14.03 18.86 6.33
N ILE A 138 14.13 18.70 5.01
CA ILE A 138 14.38 19.79 4.07
C ILE A 138 13.46 19.62 2.85
N ILE A 139 12.95 20.74 2.34
CA ILE A 139 12.24 20.81 1.08
C ILE A 139 13.16 21.45 0.05
N LEU A 140 13.29 20.83 -1.12
CA LEU A 140 13.92 21.39 -2.29
C LEU A 140 12.86 21.63 -3.36
N ALA A 141 13.00 22.73 -4.08
CA ALA A 141 12.08 23.07 -5.15
C ALA A 141 12.83 23.73 -6.31
N THR A 142 12.22 23.65 -7.49
CA THR A 142 12.72 24.37 -8.67
C THR A 142 11.94 25.67 -8.83
N THR A 143 12.57 26.81 -8.66
CA THR A 143 11.93 28.11 -8.85
C THR A 143 12.18 28.67 -10.26
N THR A 144 11.18 29.39 -10.79
CA THR A 144 11.28 30.06 -12.09
C THR A 144 12.03 31.40 -12.02
N SER A 145 12.28 31.94 -10.83
CA SER A 145 13.14 33.12 -10.67
C SER A 145 13.85 33.15 -9.31
N GLY A 146 15.14 33.51 -9.30
CA GLY A 146 15.92 33.64 -8.06
C GLY A 146 15.40 34.71 -7.08
N LYS A 147 14.51 35.62 -7.53
CA LYS A 147 13.81 36.62 -6.68
C LYS A 147 12.38 36.23 -6.29
N ALA A 148 11.89 35.07 -6.76
CA ALA A 148 10.54 34.60 -6.47
C ALA A 148 10.30 34.47 -4.97
N LEU A 149 11.32 34.03 -4.22
CA LEU A 149 11.24 33.81 -2.78
C LEU A 149 11.02 35.12 -2.01
N GLU A 150 11.84 36.16 -2.24
CA GLU A 150 11.64 37.49 -1.65
C GLU A 150 10.28 38.05 -2.03
N THR A 151 9.88 37.88 -3.30
CA THR A 151 8.61 38.37 -3.81
C THR A 151 7.43 37.66 -3.15
N PHE A 152 7.50 36.35 -2.94
CA PHE A 152 6.50 35.55 -2.23
C PHE A 152 6.42 35.89 -0.75
N ALA A 153 7.57 35.97 -0.09
CA ALA A 153 7.67 36.30 1.31
C ALA A 153 7.08 37.70 1.57
N HIS A 154 7.39 38.68 0.71
CA HIS A 154 6.80 40.02 0.78
C HIS A 154 5.32 40.07 0.38
N ALA A 155 4.86 39.24 -0.57
CA ALA A 155 3.47 39.24 -1.04
C ALA A 155 2.49 38.56 -0.06
N LEU A 156 2.93 37.56 0.70
CA LEU A 156 2.06 36.82 1.63
C LEU A 156 2.20 37.24 3.09
N LEU A 157 3.38 37.71 3.50
CA LEU A 157 3.73 37.85 4.92
C LEU A 157 4.25 39.24 5.26
N HIS A 158 3.66 40.27 4.63
CA HIS A 158 3.98 41.72 4.60
C HIS A 158 4.75 42.40 5.77
N LYS A 159 4.96 41.77 6.94
CA LYS A 159 5.71 42.29 8.09
C LYS A 159 6.68 41.31 8.80
N ASP A 160 6.86 40.08 8.31
CA ASP A 160 7.42 38.97 9.10
C ASP A 160 8.55 38.20 8.39
N VAL A 161 9.30 38.90 7.54
CA VAL A 161 10.42 38.36 6.75
C VAL A 161 11.67 39.18 7.03
N ASP A 162 12.74 38.51 7.43
CA ASP A 162 14.04 39.12 7.66
C ASP A 162 15.18 38.22 7.17
N THR A 163 16.41 38.73 7.17
CA THR A 163 17.59 37.96 6.77
C THR A 163 18.42 37.63 7.99
N ILE A 164 18.78 36.36 8.14
CA ILE A 164 19.71 35.92 9.18
C ILE A 164 20.98 35.35 8.54
N LYS A 165 22.09 35.38 9.30
CA LYS A 165 23.31 34.66 8.91
C LYS A 165 23.37 33.32 9.62
N SER A 166 23.66 32.26 8.85
CA SER A 166 23.91 30.92 9.36
C SER A 166 25.19 30.38 8.72
N GLY A 167 26.30 30.49 9.46
CA GLY A 167 27.64 30.35 8.88
C GLY A 167 27.91 31.47 7.86
N ASP A 168 28.36 31.08 6.67
CA ASP A 168 28.64 32.00 5.56
C ASP A 168 27.41 32.29 4.67
N LEU A 169 26.26 31.71 4.99
CA LEU A 169 25.04 31.87 4.21
C LEU A 169 24.12 32.96 4.79
N GLU A 170 23.60 33.79 3.89
CA GLU A 170 22.46 34.66 4.17
C GLU A 170 21.17 33.90 3.85
N LEU A 171 20.35 33.69 4.86
CA LEU A 171 19.09 32.96 4.77
C LEU A 171 17.93 33.91 4.96
N THR A 172 16.89 33.76 4.15
CA THR A 172 15.60 34.41 4.41
C THR A 172 14.90 33.67 5.54
N ARG A 173 14.63 34.35 6.64
CA ARG A 173 13.80 33.86 7.75
C ARG A 173 12.38 34.36 7.56
N ILE A 174 11.44 33.41 7.59
CA ILE A 174 10.03 33.63 7.38
C ILE A 174 9.31 33.19 8.66
N ARG A 175 8.66 34.12 9.36
CA ARG A 175 7.87 33.76 10.55
C ARG A 175 6.52 33.18 10.13
N LEU A 176 6.16 32.06 10.74
CA LEU A 176 4.87 31.39 10.61
C LEU A 176 3.93 31.78 11.76
N ASP A 177 2.64 31.48 11.57
CA ASP A 177 1.66 31.52 12.66
C ASP A 177 2.12 30.65 13.84
N ALA A 178 1.79 31.08 15.07
CA ALA A 178 2.26 30.50 16.34
C ALA A 178 3.75 30.72 16.69
N GLY A 179 4.48 31.57 15.95
CA GLY A 179 5.84 31.99 16.31
C GLY A 179 6.96 31.04 15.87
N ASN A 180 6.63 30.03 15.07
CA ASN A 180 7.59 29.18 14.39
C ASN A 180 8.24 29.92 13.21
N HIS A 181 9.35 29.40 12.69
CA HIS A 181 10.05 29.99 11.57
C HIS A 181 10.35 28.94 10.50
N VAL A 182 10.36 29.38 9.25
CA VAL A 182 10.91 28.64 8.11
C VAL A 182 12.07 29.46 7.57
N TYR A 183 13.14 28.77 7.22
CA TYR A 183 14.34 29.35 6.65
C TYR A 183 14.42 28.95 5.19
N ALA A 184 14.94 29.86 4.37
CA ALA A 184 14.98 29.69 2.94
C ALA A 184 16.32 30.17 2.37
N TYR A 185 16.83 29.43 1.39
CA TYR A 185 18.03 29.77 0.63
C TYR A 185 17.80 29.46 -0.84
N SER A 186 18.24 30.36 -1.72
CA SER A 186 18.13 30.18 -3.16
C SER A 186 19.48 30.27 -3.84
N GLU A 187 19.77 29.32 -4.73
CA GLU A 187 20.95 29.31 -5.58
C GLU A 187 20.53 28.98 -7.03
N GLY A 188 20.67 29.95 -7.94
CA GLY A 188 20.17 29.80 -9.31
C GLY A 188 18.64 29.61 -9.35
N SER A 189 18.20 28.47 -9.90
CA SER A 189 16.79 28.06 -9.93
C SER A 189 16.42 27.10 -8.79
N ARG A 190 17.30 26.89 -7.81
CA ARG A 190 17.04 26.00 -6.67
C ARG A 190 16.63 26.80 -5.45
N LEU A 191 15.63 26.28 -4.76
CA LEU A 191 15.17 26.76 -3.47
C LEU A 191 15.30 25.63 -2.45
N LEU A 192 15.91 25.93 -1.31
CA LEU A 192 16.01 25.06 -0.14
C LEU A 192 15.20 25.69 0.99
N LEU A 193 14.38 24.89 1.66
CA LEU A 193 13.54 25.32 2.79
C LEU A 193 13.65 24.34 3.95
N ALA A 194 13.86 24.84 5.16
CA ALA A 194 13.93 24.02 6.38
C ALA A 194 13.38 24.77 7.60
N LEU A 195 13.05 24.03 8.65
CA LEU A 195 12.64 24.61 9.94
C LEU A 195 13.84 25.00 10.81
N ASP A 196 15.01 24.41 10.55
CA ASP A 196 16.27 24.74 11.20
C ASP A 196 17.27 25.27 10.15
N PRO A 197 17.87 26.47 10.33
CA PRO A 197 18.81 27.04 9.36
C PRO A 197 20.10 26.23 9.19
N VAL A 198 20.50 25.45 10.22
CA VAL A 198 21.70 24.60 10.18
C VAL A 198 21.55 23.50 9.13
N VAL A 199 20.32 23.05 8.89
CA VAL A 199 20.02 22.04 7.86
C VAL A 199 20.37 22.55 6.46
N ILE A 200 20.01 23.80 6.16
CA ILE A 200 20.32 24.42 4.87
C ILE A 200 21.84 24.59 4.74
N SER A 201 22.50 25.13 5.77
CA SER A 201 23.96 25.30 5.77
C SER A 201 24.69 23.98 5.53
N ARG A 202 24.24 22.88 6.13
CA ARG A 202 24.78 21.53 5.89
C ARG A 202 24.60 21.09 4.44
N CYS A 203 23.39 21.23 3.88
CA CYS A 203 23.08 20.81 2.52
C CYS A 203 23.90 21.58 1.47
N VAL A 204 24.04 22.90 1.65
CA VAL A 204 24.86 23.73 0.75
C VAL A 204 26.35 23.37 0.88
N ALA A 205 26.87 23.21 2.10
CA ALA A 205 28.27 22.86 2.29
C ALA A 205 28.62 21.48 1.69
N VAL A 206 27.70 20.52 1.75
CA VAL A 206 27.90 19.17 1.20
C VAL A 206 28.17 19.19 -0.31
N LYS A 207 27.52 20.09 -1.05
CA LYS A 207 27.71 20.26 -2.49
C LYS A 207 29.19 20.48 -2.85
N ASP A 208 29.91 21.27 -2.06
CA ASP A 208 31.33 21.58 -2.29
C ASP A 208 32.28 20.42 -1.93
N THR A 209 31.82 19.49 -1.07
CA THR A 209 32.63 18.33 -0.65
C THR A 209 32.59 17.16 -1.64
N GLY A 210 31.59 17.11 -2.53
CA GLY A 210 31.34 15.98 -3.42
C GLY A 210 30.74 14.73 -2.73
N ASN A 211 30.58 14.72 -1.40
CA ASN A 211 29.93 13.63 -0.66
C ASN A 211 28.40 13.76 -0.68
N THR A 212 27.84 13.80 -1.89
CA THR A 212 26.43 14.07 -2.14
C THR A 212 25.67 12.78 -2.43
N LEU A 213 24.34 12.83 -2.28
CA LEU A 213 23.47 11.73 -2.60
C LEU A 213 23.56 11.31 -4.07
N GLN A 214 23.86 12.26 -4.97
CA GLN A 214 24.05 11.97 -6.39
C GLN A 214 25.16 10.92 -6.64
N GLN A 215 26.15 10.83 -5.75
CA GLN A 215 27.25 9.87 -5.83
C GLN A 215 26.96 8.57 -5.06
N GLU A 216 25.87 8.50 -4.31
CA GLU A 216 25.54 7.33 -3.49
C GLU A 216 25.06 6.17 -4.36
N LYS A 217 25.68 5.00 -4.22
CA LYS A 217 25.43 3.82 -5.06
C LYS A 217 23.95 3.42 -5.09
N ASN A 218 23.29 3.44 -3.93
CA ASN A 218 21.87 3.09 -3.82
C ASN A 218 20.97 4.10 -4.55
N PHE A 219 21.32 5.37 -4.51
CA PHE A 219 20.58 6.41 -5.22
C PHE A 219 20.79 6.32 -6.73
N ILE A 220 22.01 6.02 -7.20
CA ILE A 220 22.29 5.76 -8.63
C ILE A 220 21.39 4.63 -9.15
N ALA A 221 21.28 3.52 -8.41
CA ALA A 221 20.39 2.41 -8.77
C ALA A 221 18.90 2.81 -8.79
N ALA A 222 18.48 3.71 -7.89
CA ALA A 222 17.13 4.28 -7.90
C ALA A 222 16.89 5.13 -9.16
N VAL A 223 17.87 5.94 -9.56
CA VAL A 223 17.82 6.75 -10.79
C VAL A 223 17.73 5.86 -12.03
N GLU A 224 18.49 4.77 -12.10
CA GLU A 224 18.42 3.79 -13.19
C GLU A 224 17.02 3.20 -13.33
N LEU A 225 16.36 2.82 -12.22
CA LEU A 225 14.96 2.39 -12.22
C LEU A 225 14.05 3.47 -12.82
N TRP A 226 14.18 4.71 -12.33
CA TRP A 226 13.34 5.82 -12.77
C TRP A 226 13.51 6.15 -14.25
N GLN A 227 14.71 5.96 -14.79
CA GLN A 227 15.02 6.17 -16.21
C GLN A 227 14.56 5.01 -17.09
N ALA A 228 14.60 3.77 -16.60
CA ALA A 228 14.13 2.59 -17.32
C ALA A 228 12.61 2.45 -17.38
N SER A 229 11.89 3.25 -16.59
CA SER A 229 10.44 3.21 -16.49
C SER A 229 9.74 3.55 -17.81
N SER A 230 8.76 2.73 -18.21
CA SER A 230 7.95 2.93 -19.43
C SER A 230 6.73 3.83 -19.23
N LEU A 231 6.74 4.66 -18.17
CA LEU A 231 5.69 5.61 -17.89
C LEU A 231 5.65 6.68 -18.99
N GLN A 232 4.44 6.96 -19.51
CA GLN A 232 4.22 8.09 -20.41
C GLN A 232 4.51 9.42 -19.70
N LYS A 233 4.33 9.39 -18.37
CA LYS A 233 4.66 10.49 -17.48
C LYS A 233 4.96 9.99 -16.07
N THR A 234 5.94 10.60 -15.40
CA THR A 234 6.21 10.45 -13.97
C THR A 234 5.54 11.56 -13.14
N TYR A 235 5.03 11.21 -11.96
CA TYR A 235 4.53 12.16 -10.95
C TYR A 235 5.21 12.03 -9.61
N SER A 236 5.57 10.79 -9.24
CA SER A 236 6.22 10.53 -7.98
C SER A 236 7.48 9.72 -8.20
N ARG A 237 8.47 10.05 -7.37
CA ARG A 237 9.65 9.21 -7.14
C ARG A 237 9.86 9.12 -5.65
N GLU A 238 10.22 7.94 -5.21
CA GLU A 238 10.51 7.67 -3.81
C GLU A 238 11.84 6.94 -3.75
N PHE A 239 12.66 7.31 -2.79
CA PHE A 239 13.89 6.61 -2.45
C PHE A 239 13.98 6.54 -0.93
N VAL A 240 14.28 5.37 -0.39
CA VAL A 240 14.49 5.17 1.05
C VAL A 240 15.74 4.32 1.23
N GLN A 241 16.70 4.83 1.98
CA GLN A 241 17.95 4.16 2.32
C GLN A 241 17.75 3.37 3.62
N LEU A 242 17.46 2.08 3.47
CA LEU A 242 16.95 1.23 4.55
C LEU A 242 18.04 0.78 5.51
N ASP A 243 19.27 0.60 5.02
CA ASP A 243 20.44 0.28 5.84
C ASP A 243 20.76 1.41 6.84
N ARG A 244 20.50 2.66 6.46
CA ARG A 244 20.62 3.84 7.34
C ARG A 244 19.40 4.05 8.21
N LEU A 245 18.19 3.76 7.72
CA LEU A 245 16.94 3.94 8.47
C LEU A 245 16.75 2.88 9.57
N SER A 246 17.15 1.63 9.32
CA SER A 246 16.99 0.50 10.25
C SER A 246 17.53 0.81 11.66
N PRO A 247 18.74 1.38 11.83
CA PRO A 247 19.26 1.80 13.14
C PRO A 247 18.38 2.80 13.91
N TYR A 248 17.73 3.76 13.24
CA TYR A 248 16.82 4.72 13.89
C TYR A 248 15.62 3.99 14.47
N LEU A 249 15.01 3.14 13.66
CA LEU A 249 13.85 2.36 14.05
C LEU A 249 14.20 1.36 15.16
N GLY A 250 15.36 0.71 15.07
CA GLY A 250 15.90 -0.21 16.08
C GLY A 250 16.16 0.42 17.45
N ARG A 251 16.33 1.74 17.52
CA ARG A 251 16.54 2.52 18.77
C ARG A 251 15.28 3.24 19.26
N ALA A 252 14.18 3.19 18.51
CA ALA A 252 12.94 3.84 18.91
C ALA A 252 12.45 3.32 20.28
N LYS A 253 11.82 4.18 21.09
CA LYS A 253 11.17 3.76 22.35
C LYS A 253 9.97 2.83 22.12
N ASP A 254 9.35 2.96 20.96
CA ASP A 254 8.23 2.12 20.54
C ASP A 254 8.69 0.70 20.15
N LYS A 255 8.03 -0.32 20.69
CA LYS A 255 8.42 -1.73 20.47
C LYS A 255 8.19 -2.16 19.01
N ASP A 256 7.13 -1.67 18.39
CA ASP A 256 6.76 -2.06 17.04
C ASP A 256 7.74 -1.43 16.04
N LEU A 257 8.12 -0.16 16.24
CA LEU A 257 9.18 0.47 15.45
C LEU A 257 10.53 -0.26 15.58
N ARG A 258 10.91 -0.70 16.78
CA ARG A 258 12.13 -1.52 16.94
C ARG A 258 12.07 -2.84 16.19
N GLN A 259 10.90 -3.46 16.16
CA GLN A 259 10.69 -4.69 15.41
C GLN A 259 10.78 -4.44 13.90
N VAL A 260 10.22 -3.35 13.40
CA VAL A 260 10.39 -2.93 11.99
C VAL A 260 11.87 -2.71 11.69
N GLY A 261 12.60 -1.98 12.54
CA GLY A 261 14.04 -1.76 12.38
C GLY A 261 14.83 -3.07 12.24
N ARG A 262 14.48 -4.09 13.04
CA ARG A 262 15.08 -5.43 12.93
C ARG A 262 14.77 -6.11 11.59
N TYR A 263 13.53 -6.07 11.12
CA TYR A 263 13.16 -6.67 9.83
C TYR A 263 13.76 -5.95 8.62
N LEU A 264 14.18 -4.70 8.78
CA LEU A 264 14.91 -3.95 7.76
C LEU A 264 16.42 -4.22 7.78
N GLN A 265 16.94 -4.98 8.75
CA GLN A 265 18.34 -5.35 8.76
C GLN A 265 18.70 -6.13 7.48
N GLY A 266 19.81 -5.76 6.84
CA GLY A 266 20.25 -6.31 5.56
C GLY A 266 19.52 -5.76 4.34
N MET A 267 18.47 -4.94 4.51
CA MET A 267 17.85 -4.19 3.42
C MET A 267 18.70 -2.96 3.11
N GLU A 268 19.04 -2.75 1.84
CA GLU A 268 19.92 -1.65 1.43
C GLU A 268 19.08 -0.41 1.07
N PHE A 269 18.15 -0.55 0.12
CA PHE A 269 17.27 0.54 -0.28
C PHE A 269 15.97 0.04 -0.88
N VAL A 270 14.97 0.93 -0.93
CA VAL A 270 13.78 0.80 -1.76
C VAL A 270 13.63 2.06 -2.60
N ALA A 271 13.27 1.90 -3.86
CA ALA A 271 12.94 2.99 -4.75
C ALA A 271 11.66 2.69 -5.51
N SER A 272 10.84 3.73 -5.73
CA SER A 272 9.60 3.64 -6.49
C SER A 272 9.49 4.79 -7.48
N THR A 273 8.76 4.57 -8.58
CA THR A 273 8.26 5.64 -9.45
C THR A 273 6.82 5.38 -9.84
N GLY A 274 6.01 6.43 -9.80
CA GLY A 274 4.60 6.38 -10.11
C GLY A 274 4.23 7.34 -11.24
N GLY A 275 3.35 6.91 -12.14
CA GLY A 275 3.07 7.65 -13.36
C GLY A 275 1.86 7.22 -14.18
N ARG A 276 1.68 7.89 -15.33
CA ARG A 276 0.67 7.59 -16.34
C ARG A 276 1.14 6.48 -17.28
N ILE A 277 0.19 5.64 -17.64
CA ILE A 277 0.26 4.77 -18.82
C ILE A 277 -0.98 4.99 -19.69
N ALA A 278 -0.99 4.45 -20.90
CA ALA A 278 -2.14 4.55 -21.78
C ALA A 278 -3.42 4.05 -21.07
N GLY A 279 -4.37 4.96 -20.80
CA GLY A 279 -5.66 4.69 -20.15
C GLY A 279 -5.57 4.20 -18.69
N GLY A 280 -4.51 4.55 -17.95
CA GLY A 280 -4.35 4.12 -16.58
C GLY A 280 -3.11 4.70 -15.88
N TRP A 281 -2.77 4.11 -14.76
CA TRP A 281 -1.65 4.50 -13.90
C TRP A 281 -0.82 3.29 -13.57
N LYS A 282 0.47 3.50 -13.31
CA LYS A 282 1.38 2.44 -12.91
C LYS A 282 2.35 2.97 -11.85
N VAL A 283 2.63 2.14 -10.86
CA VAL A 283 3.71 2.32 -9.89
C VAL A 283 4.66 1.13 -10.05
N GLU A 284 5.94 1.42 -10.16
CA GLU A 284 7.03 0.44 -10.23
C GLU A 284 7.95 0.65 -9.04
N SER A 285 8.30 -0.44 -8.36
CA SER A 285 9.15 -0.41 -7.18
C SER A 285 10.22 -1.47 -7.27
N THR A 286 11.41 -1.15 -6.76
CA THR A 286 12.51 -2.10 -6.56
C THR A 286 13.05 -1.95 -5.14
N GLY A 287 13.55 -3.04 -4.58
CA GLY A 287 14.32 -3.00 -3.34
C GLY A 287 15.51 -3.93 -3.44
N ARG A 288 16.65 -3.54 -2.85
CA ARG A 288 17.87 -4.36 -2.82
C ARG A 288 18.20 -4.75 -1.39
N TYR A 289 18.77 -5.92 -1.21
CA TYR A 289 19.17 -6.43 0.09
C TYR A 289 20.35 -7.39 -0.01
N SER A 290 21.09 -7.47 1.08
CA SER A 290 22.17 -8.44 1.28
C SER A 290 21.62 -9.65 2.02
N TYR A 291 21.38 -10.74 1.29
CA TYR A 291 20.68 -11.93 1.80
C TYR A 291 21.26 -12.47 3.12
N ASP A 292 22.58 -12.55 3.24
CA ASP A 292 23.24 -13.07 4.43
C ASP A 292 23.07 -12.19 5.68
N GLU A 293 22.79 -10.91 5.49
CA GLU A 293 22.57 -9.93 6.56
C GLU A 293 21.10 -9.79 6.97
N LEU A 294 20.19 -10.40 6.20
CA LEU A 294 18.76 -10.34 6.47
C LEU A 294 18.38 -11.05 7.77
N ASP A 295 17.37 -10.49 8.44
CA ASP A 295 16.69 -11.18 9.54
C ASP A 295 16.23 -12.57 9.06
N PRO A 296 16.41 -13.64 9.86
CA PRO A 296 16.01 -14.99 9.50
C PRO A 296 14.56 -15.10 9.02
N ALA A 297 13.66 -14.27 9.56
CA ALA A 297 12.27 -14.28 9.14
C ALA A 297 12.08 -13.79 7.70
N VAL A 298 12.87 -12.79 7.30
CA VAL A 298 12.84 -12.27 5.92
C VAL A 298 13.49 -13.27 4.96
N ARG A 299 14.58 -13.93 5.37
CA ARG A 299 15.19 -15.00 4.56
C ARG A 299 14.23 -16.14 4.29
N GLU A 300 13.49 -16.60 5.31
CA GLU A 300 12.48 -17.65 5.11
C GLU A 300 11.43 -17.24 4.08
N VAL A 301 11.01 -15.97 4.05
CA VAL A 301 10.10 -15.45 3.01
C VAL A 301 10.73 -15.52 1.62
N ILE A 302 12.00 -15.16 1.47
CA ILE A 302 12.73 -15.21 0.19
C ILE A 302 12.96 -16.66 -0.26
N ASP A 303 13.24 -17.57 0.67
CA ASP A 303 13.46 -19.00 0.41
C ASP A 303 12.16 -19.73 0.09
N ALA A 304 11.05 -19.26 0.68
CA ALA A 304 9.72 -19.78 0.46
C ALA A 304 9.14 -19.42 -0.92
N LYS A 305 9.73 -18.44 -1.62
CA LYS A 305 9.23 -17.99 -2.93
C LYS A 305 9.02 -19.17 -3.87
N SER A 306 7.93 -19.12 -4.62
CA SER A 306 7.63 -20.13 -5.65
C SER A 306 8.18 -19.70 -7.00
N ASP A 307 8.61 -20.63 -7.83
CA ASP A 307 9.10 -20.28 -9.19
C ASP A 307 8.02 -19.60 -10.06
N LYS A 308 6.75 -19.93 -9.80
CA LYS A 308 5.60 -19.38 -10.53
C LYS A 308 4.31 -19.55 -9.73
N ASN A 309 3.30 -18.77 -10.11
CA ASN A 309 1.93 -18.94 -9.64
C ASN A 309 1.27 -20.20 -10.26
N THR A 310 1.00 -21.20 -9.42
CA THR A 310 0.33 -22.46 -9.85
C THR A 310 -1.19 -22.42 -9.72
N ASN A 311 -1.78 -21.25 -9.46
CA ASN A 311 -3.20 -21.08 -9.13
C ASN A 311 -3.95 -20.14 -10.09
N LEU A 312 -3.38 -19.84 -11.25
CA LEU A 312 -3.97 -18.93 -12.23
C LEU A 312 -5.26 -19.48 -12.85
N HIS A 313 -5.43 -20.80 -12.92
CA HIS A 313 -6.66 -21.44 -13.38
C HIS A 313 -7.90 -21.01 -12.57
N LEU A 314 -7.73 -20.61 -11.30
CA LEU A 314 -8.83 -20.17 -10.43
C LEU A 314 -9.48 -18.86 -10.89
N LEU A 315 -8.86 -18.14 -11.84
CA LEU A 315 -9.37 -16.90 -12.42
C LEU A 315 -10.55 -17.07 -13.38
N LEU A 316 -11.14 -18.28 -13.51
CA LEU A 316 -12.32 -18.49 -14.33
C LEU A 316 -13.58 -17.79 -13.84
N GLY A 317 -14.49 -17.54 -14.79
CA GLY A 317 -15.85 -17.13 -14.49
C GLY A 317 -16.01 -15.67 -14.11
N ASN A 318 -15.07 -14.81 -14.55
CA ASN A 318 -15.04 -13.37 -14.27
C ASN A 318 -15.02 -13.06 -12.76
N PRO A 319 -13.95 -13.45 -12.03
CA PRO A 319 -13.84 -13.14 -10.62
C PRO A 319 -13.90 -11.62 -10.38
N LEU A 320 -14.33 -11.26 -9.18
CA LEU A 320 -14.27 -9.90 -8.67
C LEU A 320 -12.91 -9.57 -8.09
N PHE A 321 -12.24 -10.57 -7.53
CA PHE A 321 -10.96 -10.44 -6.86
C PHE A 321 -10.19 -11.77 -6.86
N TYR A 322 -8.87 -11.66 -6.99
CA TYR A 322 -7.91 -12.73 -6.89
C TYR A 322 -6.70 -12.23 -6.13
N SER A 323 -6.23 -13.00 -5.16
CA SER A 323 -4.95 -12.80 -4.50
C SER A 323 -4.23 -14.13 -4.38
N TRP A 324 -2.94 -14.10 -4.67
CA TRP A 324 -2.01 -15.20 -4.50
C TRP A 324 -0.70 -14.63 -3.95
N SER A 325 -0.09 -15.38 -3.04
CA SER A 325 1.22 -15.10 -2.48
C SER A 325 1.97 -16.41 -2.26
N SER A 326 3.30 -16.36 -2.36
CA SER A 326 4.20 -17.48 -2.07
C SER A 326 5.12 -17.23 -0.87
N SER A 327 4.80 -16.24 -0.04
CA SER A 327 5.62 -15.83 1.10
C SER A 327 5.06 -16.28 2.45
N LEU A 328 4.30 -17.38 2.49
CA LEU A 328 3.77 -17.90 3.77
C LEU A 328 4.90 -18.50 4.63
N GLY A 329 5.57 -17.65 5.41
CA GLY A 329 6.52 -18.05 6.45
C GLY A 329 5.79 -18.48 7.71
N VAL A 330 5.17 -19.67 7.69
CA VAL A 330 4.37 -20.13 8.84
C VAL A 330 5.23 -20.28 10.10
N SER A 331 6.51 -20.64 9.95
CA SER A 331 7.45 -20.72 11.09
C SER A 331 7.64 -19.36 11.76
N ASN A 332 7.73 -18.28 10.98
CA ASN A 332 7.82 -16.91 11.51
C ASN A 332 6.54 -16.43 12.19
N LEU A 333 5.37 -16.78 11.65
CA LEU A 333 4.09 -16.50 12.34
C LEU A 333 4.08 -17.15 13.72
N LEU A 334 4.55 -18.39 13.83
CA LEU A 334 4.66 -19.08 15.10
C LEU A 334 5.72 -18.50 16.03
N GLN A 335 6.90 -18.16 15.50
CA GLN A 335 7.96 -17.52 16.28
C GLN A 335 7.49 -16.17 16.83
N GLY A 336 6.84 -15.34 16.01
CA GLY A 336 6.29 -14.05 16.42
C GLY A 336 5.24 -14.19 17.54
N LEU A 337 4.33 -15.15 17.42
CA LEU A 337 3.37 -15.48 18.49
C LEU A 337 4.07 -15.94 19.76
N SER A 338 5.04 -16.85 19.65
CA SER A 338 5.78 -17.38 20.81
C SER A 338 6.66 -16.34 21.51
N ALA A 339 7.24 -15.40 20.76
CA ALA A 339 8.09 -14.35 21.28
C ALA A 339 7.31 -13.19 21.89
N THR A 340 6.08 -12.95 21.40
CA THR A 340 5.21 -11.89 21.93
C THR A 340 4.45 -12.35 23.17
N ASP A 341 3.92 -13.57 23.15
CA ASP A 341 3.22 -14.17 24.28
C ASP A 341 3.41 -15.69 24.31
N ALA A 342 4.49 -16.14 24.97
CA ALA A 342 4.80 -17.55 25.12
C ALA A 342 3.71 -18.34 25.86
N ALA A 343 2.93 -17.68 26.73
CA ALA A 343 1.84 -18.33 27.46
C ALA A 343 0.64 -18.56 26.54
N GLU A 344 0.29 -17.58 25.71
CA GLU A 344 -0.75 -17.70 24.69
C GLU A 344 -0.36 -18.75 23.64
N TYR A 345 0.88 -18.77 23.17
CA TYR A 345 1.38 -19.80 22.26
C TYR A 345 1.21 -21.21 22.87
N LYS A 346 1.69 -21.43 24.10
CA LYS A 346 1.53 -22.73 24.78
C LYS A 346 0.06 -23.10 25.00
N LYS A 347 -0.79 -22.12 25.28
CA LYS A 347 -2.24 -22.33 25.44
C LYS A 347 -2.89 -22.74 24.12
N LEU A 348 -2.53 -22.10 23.02
CA LEU A 348 -2.99 -22.45 21.68
C LEU A 348 -2.52 -23.84 21.27
N ASP A 349 -1.23 -24.13 21.42
CA ASP A 349 -0.66 -25.44 21.10
C ASP A 349 -1.30 -26.57 21.91
N ARG A 350 -1.43 -26.42 23.24
CA ARG A 350 -2.16 -27.39 24.08
C ARG A 350 -3.61 -27.57 23.66
N ARG A 351 -4.28 -26.49 23.24
CA ARG A 351 -5.65 -26.57 22.74
C ARG A 351 -5.70 -27.36 21.44
N LEU A 352 -4.77 -27.13 20.52
CA LEU A 352 -4.72 -27.86 19.25
C LEU A 352 -4.39 -29.34 19.47
N GLN A 353 -3.45 -29.65 20.36
CA GLN A 353 -3.16 -31.03 20.75
C GLN A 353 -4.39 -31.71 21.36
N LYS A 354 -5.12 -31.02 22.25
CA LYS A 354 -6.34 -31.57 22.86
C LYS A 354 -7.49 -31.76 21.87
N GLU A 355 -7.68 -30.82 20.95
CA GLU A 355 -8.84 -30.81 20.05
C GLU A 355 -8.59 -31.61 18.76
N PHE A 356 -7.36 -31.63 18.25
CA PHE A 356 -7.01 -32.18 16.95
C PHE A 356 -5.93 -33.27 17.01
N ASP A 357 -5.36 -33.57 18.19
CA ASP A 357 -4.28 -34.55 18.35
C ASP A 357 -3.03 -34.21 17.50
N LEU A 358 -2.85 -32.91 17.24
CA LEU A 358 -1.77 -32.35 16.45
C LEU A 358 -1.25 -31.10 17.16
N SER A 359 0.07 -30.96 17.25
CA SER A 359 0.70 -29.72 17.70
C SER A 359 0.53 -28.61 16.66
N LEU A 360 0.64 -27.37 17.13
CA LEU A 360 0.65 -26.19 16.27
C LEU A 360 1.76 -26.29 15.22
N ALA A 361 2.96 -26.73 15.62
CA ALA A 361 4.10 -26.93 14.73
C ALA A 361 3.83 -27.98 13.62
N GLN A 362 3.16 -29.09 13.96
CA GLN A 362 2.75 -30.10 12.97
C GLN A 362 1.75 -29.52 11.97
N ILE A 363 0.72 -28.83 12.46
CA ILE A 363 -0.30 -28.20 11.60
C ILE A 363 0.34 -27.20 10.65
N THR A 364 1.20 -26.32 11.16
CA THR A 364 1.86 -25.31 10.33
C THR A 364 2.87 -25.89 9.35
N GLY A 365 3.61 -26.92 9.77
CA GLY A 365 4.56 -27.63 8.91
C GLY A 365 3.89 -28.40 7.77
N ALA A 366 2.59 -28.69 7.90
CA ALA A 366 1.82 -29.34 6.84
C ALA A 366 1.54 -28.43 5.64
N PHE A 367 1.65 -27.11 5.81
CA PHE A 367 1.34 -26.15 4.77
C PHE A 367 2.59 -25.63 4.06
N GLY A 368 2.43 -25.44 2.74
CA GLY A 368 3.43 -24.87 1.86
C GLY A 368 3.33 -23.35 1.74
N PRO A 369 4.24 -22.75 0.98
CA PRO A 369 4.39 -21.31 0.88
C PRO A 369 3.27 -20.62 0.09
N GLN A 370 2.62 -21.32 -0.83
CA GLN A 370 1.57 -20.73 -1.66
C GLN A 370 0.22 -20.70 -0.96
N TYR A 371 -0.43 -19.55 -0.98
CA TYR A 371 -1.79 -19.36 -0.47
C TYR A 371 -2.48 -18.22 -1.19
N GLY A 372 -3.80 -18.13 -0.99
CA GLY A 372 -4.54 -17.02 -1.54
C GLY A 372 -6.04 -17.21 -1.49
N MET A 373 -6.72 -16.35 -2.23
CA MET A 373 -8.17 -16.38 -2.33
C MET A 373 -8.69 -15.86 -3.66
N VAL A 374 -9.87 -16.35 -4.02
CA VAL A 374 -10.65 -15.86 -5.16
C VAL A 374 -12.04 -15.52 -4.69
N LEU A 375 -12.47 -14.29 -4.94
CA LEU A 375 -13.87 -13.89 -4.81
C LEU A 375 -14.50 -13.93 -6.19
N LYS A 376 -15.39 -14.89 -6.43
CA LYS A 376 -16.02 -15.08 -7.73
C LYS A 376 -17.16 -14.09 -7.97
N LYS A 377 -18.11 -14.00 -7.04
CA LYS A 377 -19.31 -13.16 -7.12
C LYS A 377 -19.95 -12.98 -5.75
N ILE A 378 -20.85 -12.03 -5.61
CA ILE A 378 -21.76 -11.89 -4.46
C ILE A 378 -23.12 -12.45 -4.87
N VAL A 379 -23.68 -13.36 -4.08
CA VAL A 379 -24.99 -13.97 -4.32
C VAL A 379 -25.95 -13.66 -3.18
N GLN A 380 -27.25 -13.69 -3.46
CA GLN A 380 -28.26 -13.59 -2.41
C GLN A 380 -28.27 -14.90 -1.60
N GLY A 381 -27.85 -14.83 -0.33
CA GLY A 381 -27.78 -15.96 0.59
C GLY A 381 -29.07 -16.21 1.37
N GLY A 382 -30.20 -15.65 0.91
CA GLY A 382 -31.45 -15.59 1.67
C GLY A 382 -31.56 -14.28 2.44
N LEU A 383 -31.11 -14.26 3.71
CA LEU A 383 -31.28 -13.11 4.61
C LEU A 383 -30.32 -11.95 4.33
N PHE A 384 -29.15 -12.26 3.78
CA PHE A 384 -28.13 -11.28 3.44
C PHE A 384 -27.28 -11.77 2.27
N PRO A 385 -26.67 -10.86 1.51
CA PRO A 385 -25.78 -11.21 0.41
C PRO A 385 -24.48 -11.85 0.94
N LEU A 386 -24.05 -12.89 0.26
CA LEU A 386 -22.89 -13.69 0.61
C LEU A 386 -21.85 -13.70 -0.52
N PRO A 387 -20.57 -13.43 -0.20
CA PRO A 387 -19.49 -13.53 -1.17
C PRO A 387 -19.21 -15.02 -1.47
N ARG A 388 -19.13 -15.43 -2.74
CA ARG A 388 -18.62 -16.76 -3.13
C ARG A 388 -17.11 -16.72 -3.18
N ILE A 389 -16.49 -17.33 -2.17
CA ILE A 389 -15.05 -17.31 -1.94
C ILE A 389 -14.50 -18.73 -2.12
N VAL A 390 -13.33 -18.81 -2.74
CA VAL A 390 -12.43 -19.97 -2.66
C VAL A 390 -11.15 -19.50 -1.98
N LEU A 391 -10.79 -20.11 -0.86
CA LEU A 391 -9.48 -19.98 -0.23
C LEU A 391 -8.65 -21.19 -0.61
N PHE A 392 -7.35 -21.01 -0.74
CA PHE A 392 -6.45 -22.11 -1.03
C PHE A 392 -5.12 -21.94 -0.29
N VAL A 393 -4.51 -23.07 0.06
CA VAL A 393 -3.18 -23.14 0.67
C VAL A 393 -2.48 -24.40 0.18
N GLN A 394 -1.19 -24.31 -0.06
CA GLN A 394 -0.36 -25.42 -0.48
C GLN A 394 -0.18 -26.42 0.65
N ILE A 395 -0.03 -27.69 0.29
CA ILE A 395 0.17 -28.80 1.21
C ILE A 395 1.56 -29.38 0.96
N ARG A 396 2.33 -29.52 2.04
CA ARG A 396 3.63 -30.20 2.09
C ARG A 396 3.51 -31.57 2.74
N ASP A 397 2.70 -31.68 3.79
CA ASP A 397 2.43 -32.95 4.47
C ASP A 397 0.95 -33.33 4.33
N HIS A 398 0.67 -34.16 3.33
CA HIS A 398 -0.69 -34.61 3.03
C HIS A 398 -1.27 -35.49 4.16
N LYS A 399 -0.43 -36.19 4.93
CA LYS A 399 -0.89 -37.03 6.04
C LYS A 399 -1.39 -36.17 7.19
N VAL A 400 -0.63 -35.14 7.57
CA VAL A 400 -1.03 -34.21 8.62
C VAL A 400 -2.23 -33.36 8.18
N ALA A 401 -2.24 -32.87 6.94
CA ALA A 401 -3.39 -32.14 6.39
C ALA A 401 -4.67 -32.99 6.38
N GLY A 402 -4.58 -34.24 5.92
CA GLY A 402 -5.70 -35.19 5.93
C GLY A 402 -6.22 -35.45 7.35
N ALA A 403 -5.30 -35.74 8.29
CA ALA A 403 -5.66 -35.95 9.70
C ALA A 403 -6.36 -34.73 10.32
N LEU A 404 -5.88 -33.52 10.04
CA LEU A 404 -6.51 -32.28 10.49
C LEU A 404 -7.94 -32.15 9.96
N LEU A 405 -8.16 -32.41 8.67
CA LEU A 405 -9.48 -32.33 8.05
C LEU A 405 -10.44 -33.39 8.61
N ASP A 406 -9.97 -34.61 8.82
CA ASP A 406 -10.79 -35.66 9.44
C ASP A 406 -11.20 -35.31 10.87
N ARG A 407 -10.30 -34.69 11.65
CA ARG A 407 -10.64 -34.17 12.98
C ARG A 407 -11.64 -33.02 12.93
N ILE A 408 -11.51 -32.09 11.99
CA ILE A 408 -12.50 -31.03 11.77
C ILE A 408 -13.87 -31.63 11.46
N ARG A 409 -13.94 -32.65 10.58
CA ARG A 409 -15.19 -33.35 10.24
C ARG A 409 -15.80 -34.04 11.44
N GLN A 410 -14.99 -34.76 12.22
CA GLN A 410 -15.43 -35.43 13.43
C GLN A 410 -16.01 -34.43 14.44
N LYS A 411 -15.28 -33.34 14.73
CA LYS A 411 -15.74 -32.30 15.66
C LYS A 411 -17.00 -31.58 15.17
N ALA A 412 -17.14 -31.38 13.87
CA ALA A 412 -18.37 -30.83 13.30
C ALA A 412 -19.56 -31.76 13.56
N ALA A 413 -19.39 -33.07 13.31
CA ALA A 413 -20.41 -34.07 13.57
C ALA A 413 -20.77 -34.15 15.07
N ASP A 414 -19.78 -34.10 15.96
CA ASP A 414 -19.95 -34.11 17.42
C ASP A 414 -20.77 -32.90 17.92
N ARG A 415 -20.66 -31.75 17.24
CA ARG A 415 -21.41 -30.52 17.55
C ARG A 415 -22.81 -30.48 16.91
N GLY A 416 -23.28 -31.59 16.37
CA GLY A 416 -24.61 -31.67 15.77
C GLY A 416 -24.69 -31.20 14.32
N MET A 417 -23.57 -30.84 13.68
CA MET A 417 -23.50 -30.69 12.21
C MET A 417 -23.41 -32.08 11.55
N LYS A 418 -24.35 -32.96 11.89
CA LYS A 418 -24.49 -34.28 11.27
C LYS A 418 -24.95 -34.11 9.82
N GLY A 419 -24.51 -34.99 8.93
CA GLY A 419 -24.88 -34.93 7.51
C GLY A 419 -23.91 -34.15 6.63
N ALA A 420 -22.61 -34.22 6.92
CA ALA A 420 -21.60 -33.83 5.93
C ALA A 420 -21.87 -34.57 4.61
N GLN A 421 -22.18 -33.82 3.56
CA GLN A 421 -22.33 -34.38 2.23
C GLN A 421 -20.93 -34.72 1.73
N THR A 422 -20.79 -35.95 1.25
CA THR A 422 -19.55 -36.45 0.67
C THR A 422 -19.84 -36.74 -0.79
N GLU A 423 -19.03 -36.16 -1.67
CA GLU A 423 -19.18 -36.34 -3.11
C GLU A 423 -17.83 -36.66 -3.73
N GLN A 424 -17.79 -37.70 -4.55
CA GLN A 424 -16.59 -38.06 -5.30
C GLN A 424 -16.54 -37.24 -6.60
N VAL A 425 -15.49 -36.43 -6.77
CA VAL A 425 -15.27 -35.59 -7.96
C VAL A 425 -13.92 -35.96 -8.56
N GLY A 426 -13.94 -36.83 -9.56
CA GLY A 426 -12.72 -37.47 -10.07
C GLY A 426 -12.03 -38.30 -8.97
N PRO A 427 -10.71 -38.13 -8.74
CA PRO A 427 -9.99 -38.86 -7.69
C PRO A 427 -10.16 -38.23 -6.29
N TYR A 428 -10.79 -37.05 -6.18
CA TYR A 428 -10.89 -36.33 -4.92
C TYR A 428 -12.25 -36.49 -4.25
N THR A 429 -12.23 -36.44 -2.93
CA THR A 429 -13.44 -36.43 -2.11
C THR A 429 -13.73 -35.01 -1.65
N LEU A 430 -14.87 -34.48 -2.06
CA LEU A 430 -15.39 -33.19 -1.64
C LEU A 430 -16.28 -33.40 -0.40
N TYR A 431 -16.05 -32.58 0.63
CA TYR A 431 -16.90 -32.54 1.82
C TYR A 431 -17.63 -31.20 1.91
N SER A 432 -18.92 -31.20 2.24
CA SER A 432 -19.70 -29.98 2.44
C SER A 432 -20.75 -30.12 3.54
N TRP A 433 -21.20 -29.00 4.10
CA TRP A 433 -22.25 -28.94 5.12
C TRP A 433 -23.35 -27.95 4.73
N ALA A 434 -24.61 -28.37 4.73
CA ALA A 434 -25.73 -27.47 4.51
C ALA A 434 -26.14 -26.78 5.81
N LEU A 435 -25.54 -25.63 6.13
CA LEU A 435 -25.83 -24.89 7.36
C LEU A 435 -27.13 -24.07 7.27
N LEU A 436 -27.37 -23.46 6.11
CA LEU A 436 -28.56 -22.66 5.81
C LEU A 436 -29.00 -22.94 4.36
N PRO A 437 -30.24 -22.57 3.96
CA PRO A 437 -30.64 -22.61 2.56
C PRO A 437 -29.69 -21.81 1.66
N GLY A 438 -29.55 -22.27 0.41
CA GLY A 438 -28.65 -21.66 -0.57
C GLY A 438 -27.28 -22.32 -0.63
N GLU A 439 -26.59 -22.12 -1.75
CA GLU A 439 -25.29 -22.76 -2.00
C GLU A 439 -24.13 -22.06 -1.26
N ALA A 440 -24.18 -20.73 -1.13
CA ALA A 440 -23.09 -19.90 -0.57
C ALA A 440 -23.00 -19.93 0.97
N THR A 441 -23.88 -20.70 1.61
CA THR A 441 -23.91 -20.97 3.05
C THR A 441 -23.38 -22.37 3.35
N GLN A 442 -22.88 -23.08 2.33
CA GLN A 442 -22.44 -24.46 2.46
C GLN A 442 -20.91 -24.51 2.47
N PRO A 443 -20.25 -24.38 3.63
CA PRO A 443 -18.81 -24.56 3.69
C PRO A 443 -18.46 -25.91 3.09
N ALA A 444 -17.44 -25.92 2.28
CA ALA A 444 -16.94 -27.08 1.59
C ALA A 444 -15.42 -27.06 1.58
N PHE A 445 -14.81 -28.22 1.57
CA PHE A 445 -13.38 -28.33 1.34
C PHE A 445 -13.03 -29.58 0.53
N VAL A 446 -11.87 -29.50 -0.12
CA VAL A 446 -11.26 -30.63 -0.81
C VAL A 446 -9.74 -30.56 -0.63
N LEU A 447 -9.15 -31.72 -0.35
CA LEU A 447 -7.71 -31.92 -0.31
C LEU A 447 -7.30 -32.59 -1.62
N THR A 448 -6.47 -31.90 -2.40
CA THR A 448 -5.81 -32.47 -3.58
C THR A 448 -4.37 -32.86 -3.22
N THR A 449 -3.64 -33.39 -4.19
CA THR A 449 -2.26 -33.88 -4.01
C THR A 449 -1.32 -32.86 -3.35
N ASP A 450 -1.50 -31.57 -3.66
CA ASP A 450 -0.59 -30.48 -3.33
C ASP A 450 -1.30 -29.23 -2.79
N MET A 451 -2.64 -29.21 -2.75
CA MET A 451 -3.42 -28.05 -2.31
C MET A 451 -4.60 -28.45 -1.44
N LEU A 452 -4.92 -27.59 -0.48
CA LEU A 452 -6.16 -27.61 0.27
C LEU A 452 -7.00 -26.42 -0.15
N TYR A 453 -8.21 -26.70 -0.63
CA TYR A 453 -9.18 -25.68 -1.01
C TYR A 453 -10.33 -25.65 -0.01
N PHE A 454 -10.72 -24.45 0.38
CA PHE A 454 -11.95 -24.17 1.13
C PHE A 454 -12.83 -23.27 0.31
N ALA A 455 -14.14 -23.50 0.32
CA ALA A 455 -15.11 -22.58 -0.25
C ALA A 455 -16.35 -22.50 0.62
N ASN A 456 -17.14 -21.46 0.45
CA ASN A 456 -18.47 -21.39 1.05
C ASN A 456 -19.57 -21.94 0.15
N GLY A 457 -19.22 -22.74 -0.87
CA GLY A 457 -20.18 -23.47 -1.68
C GLY A 457 -19.52 -24.59 -2.50
N PRO A 458 -20.10 -25.81 -2.53
CA PRO A 458 -19.46 -26.97 -3.15
C PRO A 458 -19.27 -26.83 -4.67
N SER A 459 -20.15 -26.12 -5.39
CA SER A 459 -19.99 -25.97 -6.84
C SER A 459 -18.72 -25.20 -7.21
N SER A 460 -18.28 -24.29 -6.34
CA SER A 460 -17.06 -23.52 -6.57
C SER A 460 -15.83 -24.42 -6.57
N LEU A 461 -15.81 -25.46 -5.71
CA LEU A 461 -14.73 -26.44 -5.65
C LEU A 461 -14.79 -27.45 -6.79
N LYS A 462 -15.98 -27.90 -7.21
CA LYS A 462 -16.11 -28.77 -8.40
C LYS A 462 -15.45 -28.13 -9.63
N GLN A 463 -15.73 -26.85 -9.86
CA GLN A 463 -15.09 -26.09 -10.94
C GLN A 463 -13.56 -26.02 -10.82
N VAL A 464 -13.02 -25.98 -9.59
CA VAL A 464 -11.56 -26.02 -9.37
C VAL A 464 -11.00 -27.38 -9.76
N LEU A 465 -11.67 -28.46 -9.33
CA LEU A 465 -11.24 -29.83 -9.59
C LEU A 465 -11.30 -30.20 -11.08
N ASP A 466 -12.31 -29.72 -11.81
CA ASP A 466 -12.43 -29.95 -13.27
C ASP A 466 -11.25 -29.36 -14.07
N MET A 467 -10.56 -28.38 -13.51
CA MET A 467 -9.50 -27.60 -14.16
C MET A 467 -8.08 -28.00 -13.76
N GLU A 468 -7.95 -29.00 -12.89
CA GLU A 468 -6.70 -29.32 -12.24
C GLU A 468 -5.57 -29.69 -13.22
N LYS A 469 -5.90 -30.11 -14.44
CA LYS A 469 -4.93 -30.54 -15.46
C LYS A 469 -4.05 -29.41 -15.99
N ASP A 470 -4.40 -28.13 -15.77
CA ASP A 470 -3.62 -26.99 -16.28
C ASP A 470 -3.60 -25.80 -15.29
N ARG A 471 -3.09 -26.04 -14.08
CA ARG A 471 -3.28 -25.11 -12.95
C ARG A 471 -2.59 -23.76 -13.09
N ALA A 472 -1.44 -23.74 -13.76
CA ALA A 472 -0.64 -22.53 -13.98
C ALA A 472 -1.13 -21.71 -15.17
N ARG A 473 -2.07 -22.22 -15.99
CA ARG A 473 -2.59 -21.46 -17.13
C ARG A 473 -3.50 -20.34 -16.67
N LEU A 474 -3.14 -19.13 -17.06
CA LEU A 474 -4.04 -17.99 -17.04
C LEU A 474 -5.13 -18.17 -18.10
N PRO A 475 -6.43 -18.19 -17.74
CA PRO A 475 -7.50 -18.32 -18.69
C PRO A 475 -7.46 -17.23 -19.77
N GLU A 476 -7.67 -17.60 -21.03
CA GLU A 476 -7.54 -16.68 -22.19
C GLU A 476 -8.46 -15.46 -22.08
N GLN A 477 -9.69 -15.65 -21.59
CA GLN A 477 -10.62 -14.54 -21.36
C GLN A 477 -10.06 -13.51 -20.38
N VAL A 478 -9.34 -13.97 -19.35
CA VAL A 478 -8.73 -13.09 -18.35
C VAL A 478 -7.49 -12.43 -18.93
N ALA A 479 -6.64 -13.19 -19.62
CA ALA A 479 -5.48 -12.65 -20.32
C ALA A 479 -5.87 -11.55 -21.32
N ALA A 480 -6.93 -11.76 -22.11
CA ALA A 480 -7.46 -10.76 -23.04
C ALA A 480 -7.93 -9.48 -22.31
N LYS A 481 -8.62 -9.63 -21.17
CA LYS A 481 -9.06 -8.50 -20.35
C LYS A 481 -7.91 -7.76 -19.67
N LEU A 482 -6.85 -8.46 -19.29
CA LEU A 482 -5.64 -7.86 -18.74
C LEU A 482 -4.85 -7.13 -19.83
N GLY A 483 -4.85 -7.64 -21.06
CA GLY A 483 -3.94 -7.22 -22.12
C GLY A 483 -2.59 -7.94 -21.97
N ALA A 484 -1.86 -8.09 -23.09
CA ALA A 484 -0.65 -8.93 -23.13
C ALA A 484 0.39 -8.58 -22.06
N PRO A 485 0.80 -7.30 -21.85
CA PRO A 485 1.86 -6.99 -20.87
C PRO A 485 1.51 -7.41 -19.44
N LEU A 486 0.30 -7.08 -18.98
CA LEU A 486 -0.16 -7.43 -17.62
C LEU A 486 -0.40 -8.93 -17.47
N ALA A 487 -0.89 -9.60 -18.52
CA ALA A 487 -1.07 -11.04 -18.51
C ALA A 487 0.25 -11.78 -18.36
N ASP A 488 1.31 -11.33 -19.03
CA ASP A 488 2.64 -11.93 -18.94
C ASP A 488 3.26 -11.71 -17.57
N GLN A 489 3.14 -10.50 -17.01
CA GLN A 489 3.59 -10.20 -15.65
C GLN A 489 2.88 -11.06 -14.60
N VAL A 490 1.56 -11.24 -14.71
CA VAL A 490 0.80 -12.12 -13.79
C VAL A 490 1.25 -13.58 -13.90
N ARG A 491 1.63 -14.04 -15.10
CA ARG A 491 2.15 -15.41 -15.31
C ARG A 491 3.54 -15.61 -14.72
N GLN A 492 4.38 -14.58 -14.79
CA GLN A 492 5.77 -14.61 -14.34
C GLN A 492 5.93 -14.33 -12.85
N ALA A 493 4.91 -13.74 -12.21
CA ALA A 493 4.91 -13.42 -10.79
C ALA A 493 5.34 -14.63 -9.93
N ASN A 494 6.40 -14.44 -9.16
CA ASN A 494 7.00 -15.49 -8.34
C ASN A 494 6.73 -15.32 -6.83
N ASN A 495 6.35 -14.11 -6.39
CA ASN A 495 6.07 -13.80 -4.99
C ASN A 495 4.60 -13.48 -4.72
N GLY A 496 3.98 -12.64 -5.56
CA GLY A 496 2.60 -12.23 -5.33
C GLY A 496 1.88 -11.76 -6.59
N ALA A 497 0.57 -12.03 -6.64
CA ALA A 497 -0.31 -11.58 -7.71
C ALA A 497 -1.68 -11.23 -7.13
N PHE A 498 -2.10 -9.99 -7.33
CA PHE A 498 -3.37 -9.44 -6.89
C PHE A 498 -4.07 -8.87 -8.11
N ILE A 499 -5.31 -9.28 -8.34
CA ILE A 499 -6.13 -8.79 -9.45
C ILE A 499 -7.51 -8.46 -8.90
N PHE A 500 -7.93 -7.21 -9.09
CA PHE A 500 -9.20 -6.70 -8.62
C PHE A 500 -9.94 -6.02 -9.77
N TRP A 501 -11.27 -6.19 -9.82
CA TRP A 501 -12.15 -5.53 -10.78
C TRP A 501 -13.13 -4.65 -10.02
N PRO A 502 -12.71 -3.42 -9.63
CA PRO A 502 -13.49 -2.54 -8.77
C PRO A 502 -14.88 -2.25 -9.32
N ASP A 503 -15.01 -1.99 -10.62
CA ASP A 503 -16.29 -1.67 -11.24
C ASP A 503 -17.29 -2.84 -11.19
N ARG A 504 -16.82 -4.08 -11.38
CA ARG A 504 -17.63 -5.29 -11.23
C ARG A 504 -18.01 -5.53 -9.78
N PHE A 505 -17.06 -5.31 -8.86
CA PHE A 505 -17.29 -5.46 -7.44
C PHE A 505 -18.36 -4.47 -6.97
N ALA A 506 -18.26 -3.20 -7.37
CA ALA A 506 -19.25 -2.17 -7.10
C ALA A 506 -20.65 -2.56 -7.59
N ALA A 507 -20.75 -3.11 -8.81
CA ALA A 507 -22.03 -3.55 -9.37
C ALA A 507 -22.70 -4.68 -8.56
N GLN A 508 -21.90 -5.57 -7.95
CA GLN A 508 -22.43 -6.70 -7.17
C GLN A 508 -22.64 -6.36 -5.70
N VAL A 509 -21.83 -5.47 -5.13
CA VAL A 509 -21.92 -5.11 -3.71
C VAL A 509 -23.01 -4.06 -3.44
N LYS A 510 -23.55 -3.38 -4.47
CA LYS A 510 -24.59 -2.35 -4.31
C LYS A 510 -25.72 -2.80 -3.39
N GLY A 511 -26.32 -3.98 -3.66
CA GLY A 511 -27.40 -4.51 -2.82
C GLY A 511 -26.97 -4.89 -1.40
N ALA A 512 -25.73 -5.36 -1.23
CA ALA A 512 -25.16 -5.63 0.09
C ALA A 512 -24.91 -4.36 0.90
N ALA A 513 -24.45 -3.32 0.23
CA ALA A 513 -24.16 -2.05 0.83
C ALA A 513 -25.46 -1.29 1.17
N ASP A 514 -26.50 -1.42 0.36
CA ASP A 514 -27.86 -0.93 0.66
C ASP A 514 -28.43 -1.61 1.93
N TRP A 515 -28.26 -2.93 2.03
CA TRP A 515 -28.67 -3.69 3.22
C TRP A 515 -27.91 -3.27 4.49
N LEU A 516 -26.57 -3.15 4.41
CA LEU A 516 -25.74 -2.67 5.52
C LEU A 516 -26.11 -1.24 5.95
N ALA A 517 -26.36 -0.35 4.97
CA ALA A 517 -26.80 1.01 5.25
C ALA A 517 -28.13 1.04 6.01
N GLY A 518 -29.08 0.18 5.64
CA GLY A 518 -30.34 0.01 6.37
C GLY A 518 -30.14 -0.45 7.82
N ILE A 519 -29.20 -1.36 8.07
CA ILE A 519 -28.89 -1.83 9.44
C ILE A 519 -28.26 -0.72 10.28
N VAL A 520 -27.29 0.03 9.74
CA VAL A 520 -26.66 1.13 10.47
C VAL A 520 -27.68 2.22 10.79
N ALA A 521 -28.57 2.54 9.85
CA ALA A 521 -29.67 3.46 10.07
C ALA A 521 -30.61 2.98 11.18
N ALA A 522 -31.03 1.72 11.14
CA ALA A 522 -31.95 1.15 12.14
C ALA A 522 -31.31 0.98 13.53
N SER A 523 -30.03 0.61 13.60
CA SER A 523 -29.35 0.27 14.87
C SER A 523 -28.68 1.46 15.56
N GLN A 524 -28.21 2.45 14.79
CA GLN A 524 -27.44 3.59 15.32
C GLN A 524 -28.11 4.93 15.03
N GLY A 525 -29.21 4.97 14.27
CA GLY A 525 -29.83 6.22 13.83
C GLY A 525 -28.97 7.05 12.87
N LYS A 526 -27.94 6.44 12.28
CA LYS A 526 -26.94 7.09 11.40
C LYS A 526 -27.10 6.67 9.96
N SER A 527 -26.92 7.60 9.02
CA SER A 527 -26.89 7.28 7.60
C SER A 527 -25.45 7.03 7.14
N ILE A 528 -25.25 5.97 6.36
CA ILE A 528 -24.00 5.77 5.57
C ILE A 528 -24.28 5.76 4.07
N ALA A 529 -25.47 6.23 3.66
CA ALA A 529 -25.92 6.16 2.27
C ALA A 529 -24.98 6.91 1.33
N ARG A 530 -24.57 8.13 1.70
CA ARG A 530 -23.66 8.93 0.88
C ARG A 530 -22.25 8.35 0.80
N LEU A 531 -21.69 7.91 1.93
CA LEU A 531 -20.39 7.21 1.94
C LEU A 531 -20.42 6.01 0.98
N LYS A 532 -21.47 5.21 1.08
CA LYS A 532 -21.69 4.05 0.21
C LYS A 532 -21.74 4.47 -1.26
N ASP A 533 -22.58 5.44 -1.62
CA ASP A 533 -22.74 5.87 -3.02
C ASP A 533 -21.42 6.41 -3.60
N GLU A 534 -20.70 7.22 -2.83
CA GLU A 534 -19.43 7.81 -3.25
C GLU A 534 -18.30 6.77 -3.37
N LEU A 535 -18.25 5.78 -2.46
CA LEU A 535 -17.35 4.62 -2.60
C LEU A 535 -17.67 3.78 -3.85
N LEU A 536 -18.96 3.56 -4.14
CA LEU A 536 -19.39 2.85 -5.34
C LEU A 536 -18.98 3.60 -6.61
N LEU A 537 -19.14 4.93 -6.63
CA LEU A 537 -18.70 5.78 -7.74
C LEU A 537 -17.18 5.72 -7.94
N LEU A 538 -16.42 5.80 -6.84
CA LEU A 538 -14.96 5.67 -6.88
C LEU A 538 -14.54 4.33 -7.47
N MET A 539 -15.11 3.22 -6.99
CA MET A 539 -14.82 1.89 -7.54
C MET A 539 -15.23 1.79 -9.02
N GLN A 540 -16.37 2.35 -9.42
CA GLN A 540 -16.83 2.34 -10.81
C GLN A 540 -15.92 3.11 -11.77
N SER A 541 -15.08 4.03 -11.27
CA SER A 541 -14.10 4.76 -12.08
C SER A 541 -12.92 3.90 -12.55
N THR A 542 -12.69 2.74 -11.90
CA THR A 542 -11.54 1.88 -12.14
C THR A 542 -12.00 0.53 -12.69
N GLU A 543 -11.55 0.18 -13.90
CA GLU A 543 -11.88 -1.08 -14.57
C GLU A 543 -11.18 -2.27 -13.91
N LYS A 544 -9.89 -2.12 -13.60
CA LYS A 544 -9.08 -3.15 -12.94
C LYS A 544 -7.91 -2.54 -12.19
N ALA A 545 -7.52 -3.20 -11.11
CA ALA A 545 -6.26 -2.97 -10.41
C ALA A 545 -5.48 -4.29 -10.38
N VAL A 546 -4.21 -4.24 -10.73
CA VAL A 546 -3.31 -5.40 -10.79
C VAL A 546 -2.06 -5.06 -10.01
N LEU A 547 -1.69 -5.87 -9.03
CA LEU A 547 -0.40 -5.79 -8.35
C LEU A 547 0.32 -7.13 -8.54
N VAL A 548 1.56 -7.07 -9.00
CA VAL A 548 2.45 -8.22 -9.09
C VAL A 548 3.71 -7.93 -8.31
N SER A 549 4.31 -8.95 -7.72
CA SER A 549 5.61 -8.85 -7.09
C SER A 549 6.45 -10.08 -7.33
N ASP A 550 7.75 -9.81 -7.43
CA ASP A 550 8.81 -10.78 -7.66
C ASP A 550 9.89 -10.59 -6.60
N ILE A 551 10.42 -11.71 -6.12
CA ILE A 551 11.54 -11.76 -5.18
C ILE A 551 12.66 -12.59 -5.80
N PHE A 552 13.87 -12.07 -5.72
CA PHE A 552 15.11 -12.72 -6.17
C PHE A 552 15.99 -13.03 -4.95
N VAL A 553 17.26 -13.38 -5.15
CA VAL A 553 18.17 -13.64 -4.01
C VAL A 553 18.71 -12.34 -3.41
N ASP A 554 18.81 -11.28 -4.20
CA ASP A 554 19.48 -10.02 -3.85
C ASP A 554 18.58 -8.78 -4.00
N HIS A 555 17.39 -8.95 -4.57
CA HIS A 555 16.46 -7.85 -4.78
C HIS A 555 15.00 -8.31 -4.87
N GLY A 556 14.07 -7.37 -4.74
CA GLY A 556 12.64 -7.55 -4.97
C GLY A 556 12.12 -6.49 -5.93
N ARG A 557 11.06 -6.83 -6.67
CA ARG A 557 10.36 -5.92 -7.56
C ARG A 557 8.87 -5.99 -7.30
N ALA A 558 8.19 -4.86 -7.42
CA ALA A 558 6.74 -4.81 -7.38
C ALA A 558 6.23 -3.85 -8.44
N MET A 559 5.08 -4.17 -9.02
CA MET A 559 4.40 -3.27 -9.95
C MET A 559 2.90 -3.28 -9.67
N MET A 560 2.35 -2.09 -9.50
CA MET A 560 0.90 -1.87 -9.39
C MET A 560 0.40 -1.12 -10.62
N THR A 561 -0.66 -1.60 -11.25
CA THR A 561 -1.31 -0.96 -12.40
C THR A 561 -2.80 -0.79 -12.15
N PHE A 562 -3.29 0.43 -12.37
CA PHE A 562 -4.71 0.77 -12.35
C PHE A 562 -5.17 1.14 -13.74
N LYS A 563 -6.16 0.44 -14.27
CA LYS A 563 -6.80 0.81 -15.54
C LYS A 563 -8.06 1.60 -15.26
N GLU A 564 -8.15 2.78 -15.83
CA GLU A 564 -9.36 3.60 -15.73
C GLU A 564 -10.43 3.06 -16.65
N LYS A 565 -11.68 3.16 -16.19
CA LYS A 565 -12.82 2.84 -17.03
C LYS A 565 -12.92 3.90 -18.12
N LYS A 566 -12.91 3.49 -19.39
CA LYS A 566 -13.20 4.42 -20.50
C LYS A 566 -14.56 5.08 -20.22
N LYS A 567 -14.58 6.40 -20.09
CA LYS A 567 -15.85 7.14 -20.14
C LYS A 567 -16.51 6.73 -21.45
N LYS A 568 -17.73 6.20 -21.39
CA LYS A 568 -18.53 6.09 -22.60
C LYS A 568 -18.66 7.52 -23.08
N GLU A 569 -17.98 7.85 -24.19
CA GLU A 569 -18.28 9.07 -24.92
C GLU A 569 -19.79 9.00 -25.15
N ALA A 570 -20.52 9.86 -24.46
CA ALA A 570 -21.94 10.03 -24.77
C ALA A 570 -21.92 10.43 -26.24
N ALA A 571 -22.43 9.54 -27.10
CA ALA A 571 -22.63 9.87 -28.49
C ALA A 571 -23.57 11.08 -28.50
N VAL A 572 -22.99 12.27 -28.61
CA VAL A 572 -23.70 13.50 -28.94
C VAL A 572 -24.21 13.24 -30.35
N ARG A 573 -25.46 12.77 -30.44
CA ARG A 573 -26.22 12.69 -31.67
C ARG A 573 -26.91 14.02 -31.91
#